data_AF-A0A953JMS1-F1
#
_entry.id   AF-A0A953JMS1-F1
#
_cell.length_a   1.000
_cell.length_b   1.000
_cell.length_c   1.000
_cell.angle_alpha   90.00
_cell.angle_beta   90.00
_cell.angle_gamma   90.00
#
_symmetry.space_group_name_H-M   'P 1'
#
loop_
_entity.id
_entity.type
_entity.pdbx_description
1 polymer ?
#
loop_
_entity_poly.entity_id
_entity_poly.type
_entity_poly.pdbx_seq_one_letter_code
_entity_poly.pdbx_strand_id
1 'polypeptide(L)'
;MPGLLIPFVWQQVRSTPCLLTWGGGHLIGAIGLLIVLLRGPVPVGISIQLGNALLLLYHAALWSAARQFEGRRLLPLGMAAGPALWLLACQFPAFYASLEARVVLVSTIASAYSLAAAVELWRGRPERLPSRWSLIGLFLVLALYYAGQLLFGRALSIPDVTGLPPMLTVTSSFLLLNLVKERSARRHQEEARLDPLTGVFNRRGFLEAAARCLTPRRWRGRAPTAAALLLMGLDHFKQINERFGHAVGDRVLRLFAAVARAELAPGDVLGRLGGE
;
A
#
# COMPACT_ATOMS: atom_id res chain seq x y z
N MET A 1 15.40 12.40 -2.65
CA MET A 1 14.20 13.12 -3.12
C MET A 1 12.83 12.54 -2.69
N PRO A 2 12.64 11.22 -2.41
CA PRO A 2 11.35 10.70 -1.96
C PRO A 2 10.89 11.23 -0.58
N GLY A 3 11.82 11.44 0.35
CA GLY A 3 11.50 11.83 1.73
C GLY A 3 10.81 13.18 1.89
N LEU A 4 10.94 14.11 0.94
CA LEU A 4 10.23 15.41 0.96
C LEU A 4 8.89 15.35 0.20
N LEU A 5 8.80 14.53 -0.86
CA LEU A 5 7.59 14.38 -1.66
C LEU A 5 6.48 13.65 -0.89
N ILE A 6 6.83 12.64 -0.09
CA ILE A 6 5.85 11.81 0.60
C ILE A 6 5.08 12.57 1.70
N PRO A 7 5.71 13.39 2.56
CA PRO A 7 4.99 14.27 3.49
C PRO A 7 4.08 15.29 2.79
N PHE A 8 4.48 15.79 1.62
CA PHE A 8 3.64 16.67 0.80
C PHE A 8 2.40 15.94 0.26
N VAL A 9 2.56 14.71 -0.26
CA VAL A 9 1.43 13.85 -0.67
C VAL A 9 0.54 13.49 0.53
N TRP A 10 1.12 13.30 1.72
CA TRP A 10 0.33 13.07 2.94
C TRP A 10 -0.54 14.29 3.33
N GLN A 11 -0.10 15.52 3.07
CA GLN A 11 -0.95 16.69 3.31
C GLN A 11 -2.23 16.66 2.46
N GLN A 12 -2.19 16.03 1.28
CA GLN A 12 -3.34 15.83 0.41
C GLN A 12 -4.17 14.59 0.79
N VAL A 13 -3.56 13.59 1.46
CA VAL A 13 -4.21 12.32 1.86
C VAL A 13 -3.94 12.03 3.34
N ARG A 14 -4.43 12.91 4.23
CA ARG A 14 -4.22 12.81 5.69
C ARG A 14 -4.74 11.50 6.32
N SER A 15 -5.62 10.80 5.61
CA SER A 15 -6.21 9.52 6.02
C SER A 15 -5.25 8.33 6.00
N THR A 16 -4.01 8.48 5.48
CA THR A 16 -3.05 7.37 5.35
C THR A 16 -1.75 7.63 6.15
N PRO A 17 -1.71 7.32 7.47
CA PRO A 17 -0.56 7.63 8.34
C PRO A 17 0.73 6.89 7.95
N CYS A 18 0.62 5.77 7.23
CA CYS A 18 1.75 5.02 6.69
C CYS A 18 2.68 5.91 5.84
N LEU A 19 2.12 6.80 5.02
CA LEU A 19 2.91 7.69 4.16
C LEU A 19 3.83 8.59 4.98
N LEU A 20 3.33 9.20 6.06
CA LEU A 20 4.14 10.06 6.92
C LEU A 20 5.31 9.28 7.54
N THR A 21 5.03 8.09 8.09
CA THR A 21 6.05 7.23 8.71
C THR A 21 7.10 6.79 7.69
N TRP A 22 6.67 6.43 6.48
CA TRP A 22 7.56 6.01 5.40
C TRP A 22 8.42 7.17 4.89
N GLY A 23 7.81 8.32 4.59
CA GLY A 23 8.49 9.52 4.12
C GLY A 23 9.50 10.06 5.13
N GLY A 24 9.11 10.14 6.41
CA GLY A 24 10.00 10.50 7.51
C GLY A 24 11.16 9.50 7.66
N GLY A 25 10.88 8.21 7.52
CA GLY A 25 11.92 7.17 7.49
C GLY A 25 12.97 7.43 6.42
N HIS A 26 12.57 7.74 5.18
CA HIS A 26 13.52 8.05 4.09
C HIS A 26 14.35 9.32 4.35
N LEU A 27 13.79 10.35 4.99
CA LEU A 27 14.55 11.52 5.41
C LEU A 27 15.61 11.15 6.45
N ILE A 28 15.22 10.38 7.47
CA ILE A 28 16.11 9.86 8.51
C ILE A 28 17.23 9.02 7.88
N GLY A 29 16.88 8.12 6.97
CA GLY A 29 17.83 7.27 6.27
C GLY A 29 18.80 8.07 5.40
N ALA A 30 18.35 9.12 4.71
CA ALA A 30 19.20 10.00 3.93
C ALA A 30 20.21 10.76 4.81
N ILE A 31 19.77 11.28 5.95
CA ILE A 31 20.64 11.95 6.93
C ILE A 31 21.66 10.95 7.50
N GLY A 32 21.21 9.75 7.90
CA GLY A 32 22.10 8.69 8.40
C GLY A 32 23.15 8.29 7.37
N LEU A 33 22.75 8.10 6.11
CA LEU A 33 23.65 7.77 5.00
C LEU A 33 24.68 8.89 4.78
N LEU A 34 24.24 10.15 4.76
CA LEU A 34 25.14 11.30 4.60
C LEU A 34 26.20 11.35 5.71
N ILE A 35 25.80 11.15 6.97
CA ILE A 35 26.71 11.10 8.12
C ILE A 35 27.74 9.95 7.99
N VAL A 36 27.33 8.81 7.45
CA VAL A 36 28.24 7.68 7.20
C VAL A 36 29.19 7.97 6.04
N LEU A 37 28.71 8.58 4.96
CA LEU A 37 29.51 8.92 3.77
C LEU A 37 30.53 10.03 4.05
N LEU A 38 30.20 10.99 4.93
CA LEU A 38 31.10 12.05 5.38
C LEU A 38 32.10 11.58 6.46
N ARG A 39 32.38 10.27 6.55
CA ARG A 39 33.38 9.74 7.48
C ARG A 39 34.78 10.24 7.08
N GLY A 40 35.46 10.89 8.02
CA GLY A 40 36.70 11.62 7.77
C GLY A 40 36.58 13.04 8.32
N PRO A 41 35.82 13.94 7.64
CA PRO A 41 35.52 15.27 8.15
C PRO A 41 34.59 15.25 9.38
N VAL A 42 33.70 14.27 9.50
CA VAL A 42 32.85 14.09 10.69
C VAL A 42 33.57 13.21 11.73
N PRO A 43 33.51 13.55 13.04
CA PRO A 43 34.08 12.72 14.09
C PRO A 43 33.65 11.27 13.98
N VAL A 44 34.62 10.36 14.07
CA VAL A 44 34.43 8.92 13.83
C VAL A 44 33.34 8.34 14.74
N GLY A 45 33.26 8.81 15.99
CA GLY A 45 32.19 8.42 16.94
C GLY A 45 30.79 8.78 16.46
N ILE A 46 30.60 9.99 15.89
CA ILE A 46 29.31 10.44 15.35
C ILE A 46 28.95 9.61 14.11
N SER A 47 29.91 9.39 13.21
CA SER A 47 29.69 8.59 12.00
C SER A 47 29.30 7.14 12.32
N ILE A 48 30.00 6.49 13.28
CA ILE A 48 29.73 5.12 13.67
C ILE A 48 28.42 5.00 14.47
N GLN A 49 28.24 5.81 15.51
CA GLN A 49 27.11 5.65 16.42
C GLN A 49 25.84 6.24 15.81
N LEU A 50 25.81 7.55 15.58
CA LEU A 50 24.62 8.26 15.12
C LEU A 50 24.23 7.87 13.69
N GLY A 51 25.21 7.82 12.77
CA GLY A 51 24.95 7.48 11.37
C GLY A 51 24.25 6.12 11.21
N ASN A 52 24.80 5.06 11.83
CA ASN A 52 24.20 3.73 11.75
C ASN A 52 22.90 3.61 12.56
N ALA A 53 22.77 4.28 13.71
CA ALA A 53 21.52 4.30 14.47
C ALA A 53 20.36 4.88 13.62
N LEU A 54 20.61 5.96 12.88
CA LEU A 54 19.63 6.55 11.96
C LEU A 54 19.29 5.61 10.79
N LEU A 55 20.28 4.91 10.22
CA LEU A 55 20.05 3.92 9.18
C LEU A 55 19.21 2.73 9.68
N LEU A 56 19.40 2.28 10.92
CA LEU A 56 18.58 1.24 11.53
C LEU A 56 17.16 1.75 11.83
N LEU A 57 17.04 3.00 12.28
CA LEU A 57 15.74 3.64 12.50
C LEU A 57 14.95 3.79 11.18
N TYR A 58 15.63 4.01 10.07
CA TYR A 58 15.03 3.98 8.74
C TYR A 58 14.39 2.61 8.43
N HIS A 59 15.10 1.50 8.63
CA HIS A 59 14.55 0.15 8.40
C HIS A 59 13.35 -0.14 9.31
N ALA A 60 13.44 0.27 10.58
CA ALA A 60 12.35 0.22 11.54
C ALA A 60 11.11 1.03 11.11
N ALA A 61 11.32 2.20 10.50
CA ALA A 61 10.25 3.04 9.97
C ALA A 61 9.55 2.39 8.77
N LEU A 62 10.30 1.74 7.87
CA LEU A 62 9.70 0.98 6.75
C LEU A 62 8.80 -0.16 7.24
N TRP A 63 9.27 -0.94 8.21
CA TRP A 63 8.46 -1.98 8.84
C TRP A 63 7.21 -1.39 9.51
N SER A 64 7.36 -0.30 10.26
CA SER A 64 6.24 0.34 10.97
C SER A 64 5.21 0.94 10.02
N ALA A 65 5.67 1.48 8.90
CA ALA A 65 4.79 1.96 7.85
C ALA A 65 4.05 0.80 7.16
N ALA A 66 4.71 -0.33 6.87
CA ALA A 66 4.04 -1.56 6.40
C ALA A 66 2.95 -2.04 7.39
N ARG A 67 3.22 -2.00 8.71
CA ARG A 67 2.21 -2.28 9.74
C ARG A 67 1.01 -1.34 9.64
N GLN A 68 1.25 -0.03 9.58
CA GLN A 68 0.19 0.97 9.50
C GLN A 68 -0.62 0.84 8.23
N PHE A 69 0.01 0.48 7.11
CA PHE A 69 -0.69 0.20 5.86
C PHE A 69 -1.71 -0.92 6.06
N GLU A 70 -1.36 -1.98 6.78
CA GLU A 70 -2.29 -3.08 7.09
C GLU A 70 -3.20 -2.78 8.29
N GLY A 71 -3.37 -1.52 8.68
CA GLY A 71 -4.26 -1.08 9.76
C GLY A 71 -3.78 -1.44 11.16
N ARG A 72 -2.52 -1.87 11.32
CA ARG A 72 -1.95 -2.21 12.63
C ARG A 72 -1.33 -0.99 13.28
N ARG A 73 -1.32 -0.99 14.61
CA ARG A 73 -0.74 0.09 15.41
C ARG A 73 0.78 0.18 15.20
N LEU A 74 1.28 1.41 15.23
CA LEU A 74 2.71 1.71 15.34
C LEU A 74 3.22 1.20 16.70
N LEU A 75 4.43 0.62 16.70
CA LEU A 75 5.08 0.09 17.89
C LEU A 75 6.37 0.88 18.15
N PRO A 76 6.34 1.96 18.95
CA PRO A 76 7.50 2.84 19.14
C PRO A 76 8.70 2.10 19.72
N LEU A 77 8.46 1.19 20.68
CA LEU A 77 9.49 0.35 21.27
C LEU A 77 10.13 -0.59 20.23
N GLY A 78 9.32 -1.16 19.34
CA GLY A 78 9.82 -1.97 18.23
C GLY A 78 10.66 -1.17 17.24
N MET A 79 10.37 0.13 17.07
CA MET A 79 11.18 1.02 16.23
C MET A 79 12.51 1.39 16.89
N ALA A 80 12.50 1.60 18.20
CA ALA A 80 13.68 1.98 18.98
C ALA A 80 14.62 0.78 19.24
N ALA A 81 14.11 -0.46 19.21
CA ALA A 81 14.88 -1.66 19.57
C ALA A 81 16.20 -1.82 18.81
N GLY A 82 16.18 -1.75 17.47
CA GLY A 82 17.39 -1.87 16.64
C GLY A 82 18.42 -0.77 16.90
N PRO A 83 18.04 0.53 16.80
CA PRO A 83 18.92 1.64 17.15
C PRO A 83 19.47 1.58 18.58
N ALA A 84 18.64 1.22 19.56
CA ALA A 84 19.06 1.10 20.96
C ALA A 84 20.07 -0.04 21.13
N LEU A 85 19.82 -1.21 20.55
CA LEU A 85 20.74 -2.34 20.57
C LEU A 85 22.10 -1.96 19.96
N TRP A 86 22.09 -1.23 18.85
CA TRP A 86 23.31 -0.72 18.22
C TRP A 86 24.09 0.25 19.11
N LEU A 87 23.41 1.23 19.70
CA LEU A 87 24.04 2.23 20.57
C LEU A 87 24.59 1.59 21.85
N LEU A 88 23.89 0.61 22.41
CA LEU A 88 24.35 -0.19 23.55
C LEU A 88 25.57 -1.03 23.18
N ALA A 89 25.56 -1.72 22.03
CA ALA A 89 26.71 -2.48 21.56
C ALA A 89 27.95 -1.59 21.36
N CYS A 90 27.76 -0.36 20.88
CA CYS A 90 28.84 0.63 20.73
C CYS A 90 29.50 1.04 22.06
N GLN A 91 28.90 0.76 23.22
CA GLN A 91 29.52 1.04 24.53
C GLN A 91 30.62 0.02 24.88
N PHE A 92 30.69 -1.11 24.17
CA PHE A 92 31.71 -2.14 24.39
C PHE A 92 32.92 -1.90 23.47
N PRO A 93 34.13 -1.61 24.02
CA PRO A 93 35.30 -1.27 23.19
C PRO A 93 35.68 -2.33 22.16
N ALA A 94 35.59 -3.62 22.53
CA ALA A 94 35.89 -4.73 21.63
C ALA A 94 34.94 -4.77 20.41
N PHE A 95 33.65 -4.51 20.63
CA PHE A 95 32.67 -4.39 19.55
C PHE A 95 32.92 -3.13 18.70
N TYR A 96 33.12 -1.99 19.36
CA TYR A 96 33.27 -0.69 18.70
C TYR A 96 34.49 -0.67 17.75
N ALA A 97 35.60 -1.29 18.16
CA ALA A 97 36.80 -1.42 17.34
C ALA A 97 36.61 -2.38 16.15
N SER A 98 35.85 -3.46 16.32
CA SER A 98 35.66 -4.48 15.29
C SER A 98 34.73 -4.01 14.18
N LEU A 99 35.26 -3.87 12.94
CA LEU A 99 34.42 -3.59 11.76
C LEU A 99 33.48 -4.77 11.45
N GLU A 100 33.97 -5.99 11.58
CA GLU A 100 33.19 -7.20 11.27
C GLU A 100 31.99 -7.34 12.20
N ALA A 101 32.19 -7.21 13.51
CA ALA A 101 31.10 -7.27 14.49
C ALA A 101 30.02 -6.21 14.22
N ARG A 102 30.44 -5.02 13.81
CA ARG A 102 29.55 -3.92 13.43
C ARG A 102 28.73 -4.23 12.19
N VAL A 103 29.37 -4.75 11.13
CA VAL A 103 28.69 -5.16 9.90
C VAL A 103 27.68 -6.26 10.19
N VAL A 104 28.06 -7.27 10.99
CA VAL A 104 27.17 -8.36 11.40
C VAL A 104 25.93 -7.83 12.12
N LEU A 105 26.11 -6.95 13.12
CA LEU A 105 24.98 -6.44 13.89
C LEU A 105 24.03 -5.58 13.04
N VAL A 106 24.55 -4.65 12.23
CA VAL A 106 23.72 -3.81 11.35
C VAL A 106 22.95 -4.67 10.35
N SER A 107 23.62 -5.62 9.71
CA SER A 107 23.03 -6.50 8.71
C SER A 107 21.94 -7.40 9.29
N THR A 108 22.18 -7.92 10.50
CA THR A 108 21.20 -8.76 11.20
C THR A 108 19.91 -7.97 11.49
N ILE A 109 20.06 -6.77 12.06
CA ILE A 109 18.91 -5.91 12.42
C ILE A 109 18.17 -5.46 11.15
N ALA A 110 18.90 -5.01 10.12
CA ALA A 110 18.30 -4.54 8.87
C ALA A 110 17.57 -5.67 8.12
N SER A 111 18.16 -6.88 8.10
CA SER A 111 17.49 -8.07 7.54
C SER A 111 16.22 -8.42 8.30
N ALA A 112 16.27 -8.42 9.64
CA ALA A 112 15.11 -8.69 10.48
C ALA A 112 13.95 -7.70 10.23
N TYR A 113 14.22 -6.40 10.17
CA TYR A 113 13.18 -5.40 9.86
C TYR A 113 12.63 -5.56 8.43
N SER A 114 13.49 -5.87 7.46
CA SER A 114 13.08 -6.08 6.06
C SER A 114 12.15 -7.29 5.94
N LEU A 115 12.50 -8.41 6.59
CA LEU A 115 11.67 -9.61 6.63
C LEU A 115 10.36 -9.33 7.38
N ALA A 116 10.41 -8.61 8.49
CA ALA A 116 9.21 -8.23 9.24
C ALA A 116 8.26 -7.37 8.37
N ALA A 117 8.79 -6.43 7.57
CA ALA A 117 7.98 -5.65 6.63
C ALA A 117 7.31 -6.53 5.56
N ALA A 118 8.06 -7.49 4.99
CA ALA A 118 7.52 -8.46 4.03
C ALA A 118 6.41 -9.31 4.65
N VAL A 119 6.57 -9.78 5.89
CA VAL A 119 5.56 -10.57 6.62
C VAL A 119 4.30 -9.76 6.88
N GLU A 120 4.42 -8.48 7.24
CA GLU A 120 3.26 -7.61 7.44
C GLU A 120 2.45 -7.47 6.14
N LEU A 121 3.12 -7.17 5.02
CA LEU A 121 2.47 -7.07 3.72
C LEU A 121 1.87 -8.41 3.26
N TRP A 122 2.53 -9.53 3.52
CA TRP A 122 2.02 -10.86 3.21
C TRP A 122 0.73 -11.18 3.98
N ARG A 123 0.63 -10.76 5.24
CA ARG A 123 -0.59 -10.95 6.05
C ARG A 123 -1.79 -10.20 5.46
N GLY A 124 -1.56 -9.10 4.73
CA GLY A 124 -2.59 -8.35 4.02
C GLY A 124 -3.08 -8.99 2.71
N ARG A 125 -2.48 -10.09 2.24
CA ARG A 125 -2.75 -10.71 0.92
C ARG A 125 -4.20 -11.03 0.54
N PRO A 126 -5.18 -11.20 1.46
CA PRO A 126 -6.59 -11.37 1.04
C PRO A 126 -7.11 -10.19 0.21
N GLU A 127 -6.63 -8.97 0.45
CA GLU A 127 -6.91 -7.82 -0.39
C GLU A 127 -6.05 -7.89 -1.67
N ARG A 128 -6.66 -7.95 -2.85
CA ARG A 128 -5.92 -8.15 -4.11
C ARG A 128 -5.32 -6.84 -4.63
N LEU A 129 -4.13 -6.46 -4.16
CA LEU A 129 -3.38 -5.31 -4.66
C LEU A 129 -2.14 -5.78 -5.44
N PRO A 130 -2.07 -5.61 -6.78
CA PRO A 130 -0.94 -6.09 -7.59
C PRO A 130 0.42 -5.59 -7.11
N SER A 131 0.55 -4.29 -6.80
CA SER A 131 1.81 -3.68 -6.37
C SER A 131 2.34 -4.25 -5.04
N ARG A 132 1.50 -4.92 -4.25
CA ARG A 132 1.89 -5.55 -2.98
C ARG A 132 2.96 -6.62 -3.19
N TRP A 133 2.80 -7.43 -4.23
CA TRP A 133 3.72 -8.54 -4.50
C TRP A 133 5.11 -8.06 -4.88
N SER A 134 5.19 -7.00 -5.68
CA SER A 134 6.45 -6.33 -6.01
C SER A 134 7.12 -5.75 -4.77
N LEU A 135 6.34 -5.15 -3.86
CA LEU A 135 6.87 -4.59 -2.62
C LEU A 135 7.35 -5.67 -1.64
N ILE A 136 6.64 -6.81 -1.53
CA ILE A 136 7.09 -7.98 -0.78
C ILE A 136 8.40 -8.50 -1.37
N GLY A 137 8.46 -8.72 -2.68
CA GLY A 137 9.67 -9.18 -3.37
C GLY A 137 10.86 -8.28 -3.12
N LEU A 138 10.66 -6.96 -3.17
CA LEU A 138 11.70 -5.97 -2.86
C LEU A 138 12.23 -6.12 -1.43
N PHE A 139 11.34 -6.28 -0.44
CA PHE A 139 11.76 -6.46 0.95
C PHE A 139 12.47 -7.81 1.19
N LEU A 140 12.09 -8.86 0.46
CA LEU A 140 12.80 -10.15 0.51
C LEU A 140 14.20 -10.03 -0.11
N VAL A 141 14.34 -9.35 -1.25
CA VAL A 141 15.64 -9.05 -1.85
C VAL A 141 16.52 -8.26 -0.89
N LEU A 142 15.95 -7.26 -0.21
CA LEU A 142 16.66 -6.46 0.78
C LEU A 142 17.09 -7.31 2.00
N ALA A 143 16.21 -8.18 2.49
CA ALA A 143 16.51 -9.09 3.59
C ALA A 143 17.65 -10.06 3.23
N LEU A 144 17.63 -10.61 1.99
CA LEU A 144 18.66 -11.49 1.47
C LEU A 144 20.00 -10.75 1.24
N TYR A 145 19.95 -9.52 0.75
CA TYR A 145 21.14 -8.68 0.60
C TYR A 145 21.87 -8.50 1.94
N TYR A 146 21.15 -8.11 2.99
CA TYR A 146 21.75 -7.99 4.32
C TYR A 146 22.16 -9.35 4.91
N ALA A 147 21.38 -10.40 4.69
CA ALA A 147 21.77 -11.75 5.13
C ALA A 147 23.06 -12.23 4.44
N GLY A 148 23.25 -11.91 3.15
CA GLY A 148 24.47 -12.20 2.40
C GLY A 148 25.70 -11.53 3.02
N GLN A 149 25.57 -10.29 3.51
CA GLN A 149 26.68 -9.60 4.20
C GLN A 149 27.17 -10.36 5.45
N LEU A 150 26.31 -11.17 6.09
CA LEU A 150 26.69 -12.02 7.22
C LEU A 150 27.63 -13.16 6.81
N LEU A 151 27.39 -13.73 5.62
CA LEU A 151 28.10 -14.93 5.14
C LEU A 151 29.38 -14.60 4.39
N PHE A 152 29.40 -13.49 3.65
CA PHE A 152 30.50 -13.15 2.75
C PHE A 152 31.29 -11.91 3.18
N GLY A 153 30.89 -11.24 4.26
CA GLY A 153 31.62 -10.10 4.85
C GLY A 153 32.06 -9.06 3.81
N ARG A 154 33.38 -8.83 3.71
CA ARG A 154 33.97 -7.86 2.77
C ARG A 154 33.87 -8.29 1.29
N ALA A 155 33.66 -9.57 0.98
CA ALA A 155 33.62 -10.05 -0.41
C ALA A 155 32.35 -9.59 -1.16
N LEU A 156 31.25 -9.34 -0.46
CA LEU A 156 30.05 -8.69 -1.02
C LEU A 156 30.09 -7.16 -0.93
N SER A 157 31.06 -6.60 -0.19
CA SER A 157 31.30 -5.15 -0.07
C SER A 157 32.08 -4.63 -1.28
N ILE A 158 31.72 -5.09 -2.48
CA ILE A 158 32.28 -4.61 -3.75
C ILE A 158 31.73 -3.20 -3.99
N PRO A 159 32.55 -2.21 -4.36
CA PRO A 159 32.12 -0.82 -4.57
C PRO A 159 30.85 -0.67 -5.43
N ASP A 160 30.65 -1.48 -6.47
CA ASP A 160 29.46 -1.41 -7.34
C ASP A 160 28.15 -1.83 -6.67
N VAL A 161 28.20 -2.70 -5.66
CA VAL A 161 27.03 -3.22 -4.94
C VAL A 161 26.53 -2.20 -3.89
N THR A 162 27.38 -1.25 -3.48
CA THR A 162 27.02 -0.19 -2.53
C THR A 162 26.04 0.85 -3.08
N GLY A 163 25.83 0.89 -4.41
CA GLY A 163 24.83 1.72 -5.09
C GLY A 163 23.42 1.13 -5.16
N LEU A 164 23.25 -0.17 -4.85
CA LEU A 164 21.95 -0.85 -4.85
C LEU A 164 21.00 -0.32 -3.75
N PRO A 165 21.41 -0.12 -2.48
CA PRO A 165 20.51 0.34 -1.44
C PRO A 165 19.82 1.69 -1.77
N PRO A 166 20.51 2.73 -2.29
CA PRO A 166 19.86 3.95 -2.76
C PRO A 166 18.82 3.73 -3.87
N MET A 167 19.08 2.90 -4.87
CA MET A 167 18.08 2.60 -5.92
C MET A 167 16.86 1.88 -5.34
N LEU A 168 17.08 0.89 -4.46
CA LEU A 168 16.02 0.16 -3.77
C LEU A 168 15.17 1.09 -2.88
N THR A 169 15.72 2.18 -2.34
CA THR A 169 14.96 3.19 -1.59
C THR A 169 13.98 3.99 -2.45
N VAL A 170 14.37 4.34 -3.69
CA VAL A 170 13.50 5.05 -4.64
C VAL A 170 12.41 4.10 -5.13
N THR A 171 12.78 2.88 -5.49
CA THR A 171 11.84 1.83 -5.92
C THR A 171 10.82 1.52 -4.83
N SER A 172 11.24 1.38 -3.56
CA SER A 172 10.32 1.10 -2.45
C SER A 172 9.30 2.24 -2.24
N SER A 173 9.73 3.48 -2.40
CA SER A 173 8.86 4.67 -2.33
C SER A 173 7.82 4.69 -3.44
N PHE A 174 8.24 4.41 -4.68
CA PHE A 174 7.34 4.33 -5.82
C PHE A 174 6.32 3.19 -5.68
N LEU A 175 6.77 2.01 -5.28
CA LEU A 175 5.91 0.84 -5.06
C LEU A 175 4.90 1.07 -3.93
N LEU A 176 5.30 1.70 -2.82
CA LEU A 176 4.34 2.06 -1.77
C LEU A 176 3.30 3.04 -2.29
N LEU A 177 3.71 4.06 -3.04
CA LEU A 177 2.77 5.04 -3.57
C LEU A 177 1.75 4.38 -4.51
N ASN A 178 2.19 3.47 -5.39
CA ASN A 178 1.27 2.70 -6.24
C ASN A 178 0.34 1.82 -5.41
N LEU A 179 0.85 1.16 -4.37
CA LEU A 179 0.05 0.33 -3.48
C LEU A 179 -1.05 1.15 -2.77
N VAL A 180 -0.73 2.35 -2.27
CA VAL A 180 -1.71 3.26 -1.67
C VAL A 180 -2.71 3.76 -2.70
N LYS A 181 -2.26 4.10 -3.91
CA LYS A 181 -3.14 4.50 -5.03
C LYS A 181 -4.11 3.39 -5.43
N GLU A 182 -3.64 2.14 -5.56
CA GLU A 182 -4.47 0.99 -5.89
C GLU A 182 -5.59 0.80 -4.87
N ARG A 183 -5.28 0.87 -3.57
CA ARG A 183 -6.29 0.78 -2.51
C ARG A 183 -7.29 1.95 -2.57
N SER A 184 -6.82 3.17 -2.78
CA SER A 184 -7.71 4.34 -2.91
C SER A 184 -8.64 4.21 -4.12
N ALA A 185 -8.10 3.79 -5.27
CA ALA A 185 -8.89 3.56 -6.48
C ALA A 185 -9.95 2.47 -6.26
N ARG A 186 -9.59 1.37 -5.59
CA ARG A 186 -10.54 0.32 -5.21
C ARG A 186 -11.64 0.84 -4.29
N ARG A 187 -11.30 1.64 -3.28
CA ARG A 187 -12.30 2.27 -2.40
C ARG A 187 -13.26 3.16 -3.18
N HIS A 188 -12.74 3.98 -4.10
CA HIS A 188 -13.61 4.79 -4.95
C HIS A 188 -14.49 3.95 -5.88
N GLN A 189 -13.99 2.84 -6.42
CA GLN A 189 -14.81 1.88 -7.17
C GLN A 189 -15.88 1.23 -6.30
N GLU A 190 -15.56 0.89 -5.05
CA GLU A 190 -16.49 0.33 -4.09
C GLU A 190 -17.56 1.34 -3.62
N GLU A 191 -17.19 2.62 -3.54
CA GLU A 191 -18.07 3.75 -3.18
C GLU A 191 -18.92 4.25 -4.35
N ALA A 192 -18.47 4.02 -5.59
CA ALA A 192 -19.26 4.33 -6.78
C ALA A 192 -20.56 3.51 -6.73
N ARG A 193 -21.71 4.20 -6.73
CA ARG A 193 -23.03 3.56 -6.73
C ARG A 193 -23.58 3.31 -8.12
N LEU A 194 -22.99 3.91 -9.14
CA LEU A 194 -23.47 3.85 -10.51
C LEU A 194 -22.60 2.91 -11.34
N ASP A 195 -23.23 2.22 -12.27
CA ASP A 195 -22.57 1.47 -13.34
C ASP A 195 -21.96 2.46 -14.34
N PRO A 196 -20.65 2.39 -14.62
CA PRO A 196 -19.99 3.39 -15.45
C PRO A 196 -20.40 3.31 -16.93
N LEU A 197 -20.92 2.17 -17.40
CA LEU A 197 -21.35 2.01 -18.79
C LEU A 197 -22.72 2.66 -19.03
N THR A 198 -23.67 2.38 -18.15
CA THR A 198 -25.10 2.69 -18.33
C THR A 198 -25.60 3.87 -17.48
N GLY A 199 -24.84 4.27 -16.45
CA GLY A 199 -25.21 5.34 -15.53
C GLY A 199 -26.37 5.00 -14.59
N VAL A 200 -26.94 3.79 -14.63
CA VAL A 200 -27.89 3.28 -13.64
C VAL A 200 -27.16 2.80 -12.39
N PHE A 201 -27.86 2.42 -11.32
CA PHE A 201 -27.17 1.88 -10.16
C PHE A 201 -26.39 0.61 -10.55
N ASN A 202 -25.19 0.43 -10.03
CA ASN A 202 -24.56 -0.88 -10.05
C ASN A 202 -25.21 -1.79 -9.00
N ARG A 203 -24.80 -3.06 -8.94
CA ARG A 203 -25.37 -4.04 -8.00
C ARG A 203 -25.44 -3.53 -6.56
N ARG A 204 -24.38 -2.87 -6.07
CA ARG A 204 -24.34 -2.32 -4.71
C ARG A 204 -25.30 -1.14 -4.57
N GLY A 205 -25.23 -0.17 -5.48
CA GLY A 205 -26.11 0.99 -5.48
C GLY A 205 -27.58 0.62 -5.52
N PHE A 206 -27.92 -0.43 -6.28
CA PHE A 206 -29.27 -0.97 -6.39
C PHE A 206 -29.74 -1.55 -5.06
N LEU A 207 -28.95 -2.42 -4.43
CA LEU A 207 -29.32 -3.03 -3.15
C LEU A 207 -29.51 -1.97 -2.05
N GLU A 208 -28.61 -0.98 -1.98
CA GLU A 208 -28.75 0.14 -1.05
C GLU A 208 -30.01 0.97 -1.32
N ALA A 209 -30.33 1.24 -2.58
CA ALA A 209 -31.52 2.00 -2.97
C ALA A 209 -32.81 1.21 -2.73
N ALA A 210 -32.83 -0.09 -3.06
CA ALA A 210 -33.95 -0.99 -2.80
C ALA A 210 -34.26 -1.11 -1.31
N ALA A 211 -33.23 -1.27 -0.46
CA ALA A 211 -33.41 -1.30 1.00
C ALA A 211 -34.05 0.00 1.53
N ARG A 212 -33.69 1.16 0.98
CA ARG A 212 -34.34 2.44 1.32
C ARG A 212 -35.81 2.49 0.89
N CYS A 213 -36.15 1.94 -0.27
CA CYS A 213 -37.54 1.88 -0.74
C CYS A 213 -38.44 1.01 0.17
N LEU A 214 -37.85 -0.02 0.80
CA LEU A 214 -38.54 -0.91 1.72
C LEU A 214 -38.66 -0.34 3.15
N THR A 215 -38.12 0.86 3.44
CA THR A 215 -38.12 1.41 4.81
C THR A 215 -39.47 2.06 5.17
N PRO A 216 -40.10 1.74 6.33
CA PRO A 216 -41.45 2.18 6.70
C PRO A 216 -41.67 3.71 6.74
N ARG A 217 -40.61 4.50 6.99
CA ARG A 217 -40.69 5.97 7.08
C ARG A 217 -41.16 6.63 5.78
N ARG A 218 -40.95 6.01 4.62
CA ARG A 218 -41.37 6.55 3.31
C ARG A 218 -42.89 6.50 3.11
N TRP A 219 -43.59 5.73 3.94
CA TRP A 219 -45.00 5.36 3.74
C TRP A 219 -45.95 6.00 4.76
N ARG A 220 -45.53 7.08 5.45
CA ARG A 220 -46.35 7.84 6.44
C ARG A 220 -47.08 6.95 7.46
N GLY A 221 -46.41 5.91 7.96
CA GLY A 221 -46.98 5.02 8.98
C GLY A 221 -47.87 3.89 8.45
N ARG A 222 -48.04 3.75 7.13
CA ARG A 222 -48.59 2.54 6.51
C ARG A 222 -47.43 1.60 6.16
N ALA A 223 -47.56 0.30 6.44
CA ALA A 223 -46.60 -0.67 5.90
C ALA A 223 -46.65 -0.63 4.36
N PRO A 224 -45.53 -0.88 3.64
CA PRO A 224 -45.58 -0.96 2.18
C PRO A 224 -46.63 -1.99 1.78
N THR A 225 -47.66 -1.58 1.02
CA THR A 225 -48.76 -2.47 0.64
C THR A 225 -48.31 -3.54 -0.36
N ALA A 226 -47.24 -3.29 -1.14
CA ALA A 226 -46.47 -4.28 -1.89
C ALA A 226 -45.20 -3.61 -2.48
N ALA A 227 -44.13 -4.37 -2.68
CA ALA A 227 -43.00 -4.01 -3.54
C ALA A 227 -42.79 -5.13 -4.56
N ALA A 228 -42.56 -4.77 -5.82
CA ALA A 228 -42.24 -5.72 -6.89
C ALA A 228 -40.77 -5.61 -7.27
N LEU A 229 -40.13 -6.77 -7.50
CA LEU A 229 -38.79 -6.85 -8.07
C LEU A 229 -38.90 -7.48 -9.46
N LEU A 230 -38.48 -6.75 -10.48
CA LEU A 230 -38.37 -7.27 -11.84
C LEU A 230 -36.90 -7.51 -12.15
N LEU A 231 -36.56 -8.74 -12.54
CA LEU A 231 -35.24 -9.10 -13.05
C LEU A 231 -35.37 -9.30 -14.56
N MET A 232 -34.63 -8.51 -15.34
CA MET A 232 -34.65 -8.54 -16.80
C MET A 232 -33.27 -8.96 -17.31
N GLY A 233 -33.24 -9.80 -18.34
CA GLY A 233 -32.04 -10.14 -19.10
C GLY A 233 -32.24 -9.85 -20.57
N LEU A 234 -31.16 -9.60 -21.30
CA LEU A 234 -31.21 -9.38 -22.75
C LEU A 234 -31.04 -10.70 -23.50
N ASP A 235 -32.09 -11.11 -24.21
CA ASP A 235 -32.06 -12.32 -25.03
C ASP A 235 -31.00 -12.24 -26.12
N HIS A 236 -30.26 -13.34 -26.31
CA HIS A 236 -29.22 -13.48 -27.33
C HIS A 236 -28.10 -12.43 -27.29
N PHE A 237 -27.91 -11.72 -26.18
CA PHE A 237 -26.90 -10.66 -26.07
C PHE A 237 -25.48 -11.15 -26.37
N LYS A 238 -25.13 -12.37 -25.97
CA LYS A 238 -23.86 -13.01 -26.32
C LYS A 238 -23.64 -13.12 -27.83
N GLN A 239 -24.66 -13.46 -28.62
CA GLN A 239 -24.55 -13.55 -30.08
C GLN A 239 -24.30 -12.17 -30.71
N ILE A 240 -24.87 -11.11 -30.15
CA ILE A 240 -24.59 -9.73 -30.58
C ILE A 240 -23.11 -9.40 -30.35
N ASN A 241 -22.57 -9.73 -29.17
CA ASN A 241 -21.15 -9.54 -28.86
C ASN A 241 -20.24 -10.34 -29.80
N GLU A 242 -20.58 -11.61 -30.07
CA GLU A 242 -19.80 -12.48 -30.96
C GLU A 242 -19.80 -12.01 -32.41
N ARG A 243 -20.94 -11.51 -32.91
CA ARG A 243 -21.10 -11.11 -34.32
C ARG A 243 -20.65 -9.67 -34.60
N PHE A 244 -20.84 -8.75 -33.66
CA PHE A 244 -20.63 -7.31 -33.86
C PHE A 244 -19.59 -6.70 -32.92
N GLY A 245 -19.03 -7.50 -32.02
CA GLY A 245 -18.02 -7.07 -31.06
C GLY A 245 -18.60 -6.39 -29.82
N HIS A 246 -17.79 -6.36 -28.75
CA HIS A 246 -18.18 -5.81 -27.44
C HIS A 246 -18.59 -4.33 -27.49
N ALA A 247 -18.01 -3.53 -28.38
CA ALA A 247 -18.38 -2.12 -28.52
C ALA A 247 -19.84 -1.92 -28.93
N VAL A 248 -20.38 -2.81 -29.77
CA VAL A 248 -21.79 -2.78 -30.18
C VAL A 248 -22.69 -3.29 -29.05
N GLY A 249 -22.30 -4.37 -28.37
CA GLY A 249 -23.03 -4.85 -27.18
C GLY A 249 -23.14 -3.77 -26.08
N ASP A 250 -22.05 -3.03 -25.83
CA ASP A 250 -22.05 -1.90 -24.91
C ASP A 250 -23.06 -0.81 -25.31
N ARG A 251 -23.23 -0.57 -26.62
CA ARG A 251 -24.22 0.39 -27.13
C ARG A 251 -25.64 -0.11 -26.90
N VAL A 252 -25.90 -1.40 -27.09
CA VAL A 252 -27.19 -2.04 -26.77
C VAL A 252 -27.51 -1.90 -25.29
N LEU A 253 -26.55 -2.17 -24.40
CA LEU A 253 -26.73 -2.02 -22.95
C LEU A 253 -27.07 -0.58 -22.55
N ARG A 254 -26.37 0.41 -23.12
CA ARG A 254 -26.69 1.84 -22.90
C ARG A 254 -28.09 2.19 -23.36
N LEU A 255 -28.49 1.72 -24.54
CA LEU A 255 -29.82 1.96 -25.09
C LEU A 255 -30.90 1.32 -24.21
N PHE A 256 -30.73 0.06 -23.84
CA PHE A 256 -31.67 -0.64 -22.97
C PHE A 256 -31.83 0.06 -21.62
N ALA A 257 -30.72 0.45 -20.98
CA ALA A 257 -30.77 1.18 -19.72
C ALA A 257 -31.46 2.54 -19.85
N ALA A 258 -31.28 3.24 -20.97
CA ALA A 258 -31.96 4.51 -21.25
C ALA A 258 -33.47 4.32 -21.44
N VAL A 259 -33.89 3.32 -22.22
CA VAL A 259 -35.30 2.97 -22.44
C VAL A 259 -35.94 2.54 -21.13
N ALA A 260 -35.34 1.58 -20.42
CA ALA A 260 -35.84 1.12 -19.13
C ALA A 260 -35.98 2.27 -18.13
N ARG A 261 -35.02 3.21 -18.08
CA ARG A 261 -35.12 4.39 -17.20
C ARG A 261 -36.28 5.31 -17.57
N ALA A 262 -36.58 5.48 -18.86
CA ALA A 262 -37.66 6.34 -19.32
C ALA A 262 -39.06 5.81 -18.92
N GLU A 263 -39.20 4.49 -18.76
CA GLU A 263 -40.45 3.84 -18.37
C GLU A 263 -40.69 3.80 -16.85
N LEU A 264 -39.73 4.25 -16.04
CA LEU A 264 -39.84 4.18 -14.57
C LEU A 264 -40.58 5.37 -13.98
N ALA A 265 -41.41 5.08 -12.99
CA ALA A 265 -42.13 6.10 -12.24
C ALA A 265 -41.21 6.78 -11.20
N PRO A 266 -41.57 8.00 -10.73
CA PRO A 266 -40.84 8.66 -9.65
C PRO A 266 -40.75 7.79 -8.39
N GLY A 267 -39.54 7.39 -8.02
CA GLY A 267 -39.28 6.60 -6.81
C GLY A 267 -38.93 5.14 -7.06
N ASP A 268 -39.05 4.67 -8.30
CA ASP A 268 -38.54 3.37 -8.74
C ASP A 268 -37.01 3.37 -8.84
N VAL A 269 -36.42 2.18 -8.78
CA VAL A 269 -34.97 2.01 -8.74
C VAL A 269 -34.55 1.04 -9.85
N LEU A 270 -33.62 1.48 -10.69
CA LEU A 270 -33.00 0.65 -11.72
C LEU A 270 -31.54 0.40 -11.40
N GLY A 271 -31.11 -0.84 -11.53
CA GLY A 271 -29.70 -1.15 -11.47
C GLY A 271 -29.28 -2.37 -12.26
N ARG A 272 -28.02 -2.35 -12.68
CA ARG A 272 -27.36 -3.44 -13.41
C ARG A 272 -26.71 -4.39 -12.41
N LEU A 273 -27.22 -5.62 -12.37
CA LEU A 273 -26.78 -6.65 -11.42
C LEU A 273 -25.68 -7.57 -11.98
N GLY A 274 -25.55 -7.66 -13.30
CA GLY A 274 -24.64 -8.56 -14.02
C GLY A 274 -24.12 -8.00 -15.35
N GLY A 275 -23.53 -8.88 -16.16
CA GLY A 275 -22.96 -8.53 -17.47
C GLY A 275 -23.98 -8.19 -18.54
N GLU A 276 -25.22 -8.63 -18.37
CA GLU A 276 -26.40 -8.40 -19.22
C GLU A 276 -27.64 -8.18 -18.35
#